data_AF-T1A3R7-F1
#
_entry.id   AF-T1A3R7-F1
#
_cell.length_a   1.000
_cell.length_b   1.000
_cell.length_c   1.000
_cell.angle_alpha   90.00
_cell.angle_beta   90.00
_cell.angle_gamma   90.00
#
_symmetry.space_group_name_H-M   'P 1'
#
loop_
_entity.id
_entity.type
_entity.pdbx_description
1 polymer ?
#
loop_
_entity_poly.entity_id
_entity_poly.type
_entity_poly.pdbx_seq_one_letter_code
_entity_poly.pdbx_strand_id
1 'polypeptide(L)'
;RGYSGSETQGIDGTMDKASRNHPLTVRQIRRNLRITGKRSPGERPYSVIKGIFHGSHVYVTMIRRVRVKATFMCPGYNLLTLLTLKKQGRIA
;
A
#
# COMPACT_ATOMS: atom_id res chain seq x y z
N ARG A 1 2.27 -17.98 10.54
CA ARG A 1 1.92 -17.71 9.11
C ARG A 1 0.78 -16.69 9.09
N GLY A 2 0.65 -15.85 8.06
CA GLY A 2 -0.38 -14.80 7.96
C GLY A 2 -1.59 -15.24 7.12
N TYR A 3 -2.01 -16.50 7.24
CA TYR A 3 -3.21 -17.01 6.57
C TYR A 3 -4.38 -16.98 7.55
N SER A 4 -5.59 -16.67 7.05
CA SER A 4 -6.79 -16.70 7.88
C SER A 4 -6.95 -18.06 8.54
N GLY A 5 -6.99 -18.11 9.87
CA GLY A 5 -7.13 -19.35 10.65
C GLY A 5 -5.81 -20.03 11.04
N SER A 6 -4.64 -19.52 10.65
CA SER A 6 -3.37 -20.05 11.14
C SER A 6 -2.86 -19.28 12.35
N GLU A 7 -2.38 -19.99 13.37
CA GLU A 7 -1.73 -19.35 14.52
C GLU A 7 -0.47 -18.57 14.08
N THR A 8 -0.35 -17.36 14.60
CA THR A 8 0.79 -16.47 14.38
C THR A 8 1.76 -16.58 15.55
N GLN A 9 3.04 -16.83 15.27
CA GLN A 9 4.11 -16.85 16.28
C GLN A 9 4.53 -15.43 16.73
N GLY A 10 3.62 -14.45 16.71
CA GLY A 10 3.91 -13.04 16.99
C GLY A 10 2.67 -12.13 16.88
N ILE A 11 2.89 -10.82 16.68
CA ILE A 11 1.79 -9.84 16.53
C ILE A 11 0.95 -10.18 15.29
N ASP A 12 -0.30 -10.58 15.51
CA ASP A 12 -1.21 -10.93 14.43
C ASP A 12 -1.71 -9.68 13.69
N GLY A 13 -1.13 -9.43 12.51
CA GLY A 13 -1.56 -8.43 11.55
C GLY A 13 -2.58 -8.94 10.52
N THR A 14 -3.10 -10.16 10.65
CA THR A 14 -4.06 -10.72 9.69
C THR A 14 -5.42 -10.04 9.88
N MET A 15 -6.04 -9.61 8.78
CA MET A 15 -7.37 -9.01 8.85
C MET A 15 -8.44 -10.10 8.97
N ASP A 16 -9.41 -9.84 9.83
CA ASP A 16 -10.60 -10.69 9.94
C ASP A 16 -11.47 -10.50 8.69
N LYS A 17 -11.98 -11.60 8.13
CA LYS A 17 -12.82 -11.58 6.93
C LYS A 17 -14.27 -11.88 7.32
N ALA A 18 -15.21 -11.12 6.77
CA ALA A 18 -16.61 -11.50 6.81
C ALA A 18 -16.82 -12.74 5.93
N SER A 19 -17.64 -13.69 6.37
CA SER A 19 -18.07 -14.83 5.55
C SER A 19 -19.60 -14.91 5.51
N ARG A 20 -20.14 -15.78 4.65
CA ARG A 20 -21.60 -15.96 4.53
C ARG A 20 -22.16 -16.35 5.91
N ASN A 21 -23.19 -15.62 6.35
CA ASN A 21 -23.85 -15.76 7.64
C ASN A 21 -22.97 -15.50 8.88
N HIS A 22 -21.74 -14.99 8.71
CA HIS A 22 -20.86 -14.60 9.81
C HIS A 22 -20.29 -13.20 9.54
N PRO A 23 -21.09 -12.14 9.81
CA PRO A 23 -20.62 -10.78 9.68
C PRO A 23 -19.55 -10.48 10.73
N LEU A 24 -18.68 -9.50 10.43
CA LEU A 24 -17.67 -9.05 11.37
C LEU A 24 -18.32 -8.36 12.57
N THR A 25 -17.86 -8.71 13.77
CA THR A 25 -18.23 -8.00 14.99
C THR A 25 -17.60 -6.60 15.03
N VAL A 26 -18.19 -5.68 15.81
CA VAL A 26 -17.66 -4.31 15.97
C VAL A 26 -16.20 -4.29 16.41
N ARG A 27 -15.78 -5.24 17.26
CA ARG A 27 -14.39 -5.36 17.73
C ARG A 27 -13.44 -5.74 16.59
N GLN A 28 -13.85 -6.68 15.73
CA GLN A 28 -13.06 -7.10 14.57
C GLN A 28 -12.95 -5.96 13.54
N ILE A 29 -14.03 -5.21 13.32
CA ILE A 29 -14.01 -4.03 12.44
C ILE A 29 -12.99 -3.00 12.96
N ARG A 30 -13.05 -2.64 14.25
CA ARG A 30 -12.09 -1.69 14.85
C ARG A 30 -10.64 -2.19 14.77
N ARG A 31 -10.42 -3.49 14.98
CA ARG A 31 -9.10 -4.13 14.81
C ARG A 31 -8.61 -4.02 13.37
N ASN A 32 -9.46 -4.34 12.39
CA ASN A 32 -9.14 -4.24 10.98
C ASN A 32 -8.81 -2.80 10.58
N LEU A 33 -9.60 -1.82 11.01
CA LEU A 33 -9.32 -0.39 10.78
C LEU A 33 -7.95 0.03 11.33
N ARG A 34 -7.59 -0.45 12.53
CA ARG A 34 -6.26 -0.21 13.10
C ARG A 34 -5.14 -0.86 12.28
N ILE A 35 -5.33 -2.09 11.80
CA ILE A 35 -4.36 -2.78 10.93
C ILE A 35 -4.21 -2.03 9.61
N THR A 36 -5.32 -1.62 8.99
CA THR A 36 -5.35 -0.81 7.78
C THR A 36 -4.58 0.49 7.99
N GLY A 37 -4.82 1.23 9.07
CA GLY A 37 -4.09 2.47 9.35
C GLY A 37 -2.57 2.30 9.42
N LYS A 38 -2.08 1.13 9.88
CA LYS A 38 -0.64 0.81 9.88
C LYS A 38 -0.12 0.41 8.49
N ARG A 39 -0.94 -0.24 7.66
CA ARG A 39 -0.56 -0.71 6.32
C ARG A 39 -0.65 0.36 5.25
N SER A 40 -1.65 1.24 5.33
CA SER A 40 -1.92 2.26 4.31
C SER A 40 -0.69 3.10 3.93
N PRO A 41 0.17 3.55 4.87
CA PRO A 41 1.39 4.27 4.52
C PRO A 41 2.37 3.46 3.65
N GLY A 42 2.49 2.15 3.89
CA GLY A 42 3.37 1.26 3.14
C GLY A 42 2.81 0.83 1.78
N GLU A 43 1.50 0.70 1.65
CA GLU A 43 0.84 0.32 0.38
C GLU A 43 0.66 1.53 -0.58
N ARG A 44 0.57 2.75 -0.04
CA ARG A 44 0.43 4.00 -0.80
C ARG A 44 1.45 4.19 -1.93
N PRO A 45 2.78 3.99 -1.75
CA PRO A 45 3.74 4.14 -2.85
C PRO A 45 3.43 3.23 -4.04
N TYR A 46 3.08 1.96 -3.78
CA TYR A 46 2.71 1.02 -4.83
C TYR A 46 1.46 1.46 -5.58
N SER A 47 0.44 1.95 -4.85
CA SER A 47 -0.78 2.47 -5.47
C SER A 47 -0.50 3.68 -6.37
N VAL A 48 0.35 4.61 -5.93
CA VAL A 48 0.70 5.81 -6.70
C VAL A 48 1.53 5.45 -7.94
N ILE A 49 2.54 4.59 -7.79
CA ILE A 49 3.36 4.15 -8.92
C ILE A 49 2.52 3.41 -9.96
N LYS A 50 1.61 2.54 -9.51
CA LYS A 50 0.70 1.82 -10.39
C LYS A 50 -0.29 2.75 -11.10
N GLY A 51 -0.95 3.65 -10.37
CA GLY A 51 -2.03 4.48 -10.90
C GLY A 51 -1.54 5.73 -11.63
N ILE A 52 -0.74 6.57 -10.97
CA ILE A 52 -0.33 7.87 -11.50
C ILE A 52 0.81 7.71 -12.52
N PHE A 53 1.83 6.90 -12.19
CA PHE A 53 2.96 6.68 -13.09
C PHE A 53 2.72 5.55 -14.11
N HIS A 54 1.56 4.90 -14.07
CA HIS A 54 1.20 3.80 -14.96
C HIS A 54 2.25 2.66 -14.94
N GLY A 55 2.92 2.46 -13.80
CA GLY A 55 4.10 1.59 -13.69
C GLY A 55 3.83 0.09 -13.85
N SER A 56 2.56 -0.33 -13.87
CA SER A 56 2.20 -1.75 -14.10
C SER A 56 2.36 -2.20 -15.55
N HIS A 57 2.24 -1.30 -16.53
CA HIS A 57 2.36 -1.65 -17.95
C HIS A 57 3.21 -0.60 -18.67
N VAL A 58 4.35 -1.04 -19.21
CA VAL A 58 5.33 -0.15 -19.83
C VAL A 58 5.51 -0.53 -21.29
N TYR A 59 5.31 0.42 -22.20
CA TYR A 59 5.47 0.23 -23.66
C TYR A 59 6.94 0.15 -24.14
N VAL A 60 7.85 -0.27 -23.26
CA VAL A 60 9.28 -0.34 -23.58
C VAL A 60 9.70 -1.80 -23.63
N THR A 61 10.27 -2.21 -24.76
CA THR A 61 10.60 -3.61 -25.05
C THR A 61 11.88 -4.09 -24.40
N MET A 62 12.80 -3.18 -24.06
CA MET A 62 14.10 -3.53 -23.48
C MET A 62 14.08 -3.53 -21.95
N ILE A 63 14.47 -4.64 -21.33
CA ILE A 63 14.61 -4.79 -19.87
C ILE A 63 15.49 -3.71 -19.26
N ARG A 64 16.60 -3.34 -19.92
CA ARG A 64 17.51 -2.28 -19.43
C ARG A 64 16.79 -0.93 -19.26
N ARG A 65 15.93 -0.57 -20.21
CA ARG A 65 15.16 0.68 -20.16
C ARG A 65 14.03 0.61 -19.13
N VAL A 66 13.39 -0.56 -18.96
CA VAL A 66 12.38 -0.78 -17.91
C VAL A 66 13.00 -0.62 -16.53
N ARG A 67 14.19 -1.18 -16.29
CA ARG A 67 14.92 -1.02 -15.03
C ARG A 67 15.17 0.44 -14.70
N VAL A 68 15.69 1.21 -15.66
CA VAL A 68 15.93 2.65 -15.48
C VAL A 68 14.61 3.37 -15.15
N LYS A 69 13.53 3.12 -15.90
CA LYS A 69 12.21 3.69 -15.59
C LYS A 69 11.73 3.36 -14.17
N ALA A 70 11.84 2.10 -13.77
CA ALA A 70 11.44 1.66 -12.43
C ALA A 70 12.27 2.36 -11.33
N THR A 71 13.59 2.50 -11.53
CA THR A 71 14.45 3.23 -10.60
C THR A 71 14.04 4.70 -10.46
N PHE A 72 13.66 5.36 -11.55
CA PHE A 72 13.21 6.77 -11.52
C PHE A 72 11.81 6.97 -10.95
N MET A 73 10.94 5.95 -10.91
CA MET A 73 9.61 6.06 -10.31
C MET A 73 9.67 6.30 -8.78
N CYS A 74 10.67 5.74 -8.09
CA CYS A 74 10.83 5.91 -6.64
C CYS A 74 11.13 7.36 -6.22
N PRO A 75 12.16 8.05 -6.74
CA PRO A 75 12.38 9.46 -6.45
C PRO A 75 11.24 10.33 -6.99
N GLY A 76 10.61 9.96 -8.11
CA GLY A 76 9.40 10.62 -8.61
C GLY A 76 8.25 10.60 -7.61
N TYR A 77 8.02 9.46 -6.93
CA TYR A 77 7.02 9.34 -5.86
C TYR A 77 7.36 10.25 -4.66
N ASN A 78 8.64 10.28 -4.27
CA ASN A 78 9.08 11.13 -3.16
C ASN A 78 8.84 12.61 -3.47
N LEU A 79 9.17 13.06 -4.69
CA LEU A 79 8.93 14.43 -5.13
C LEU A 79 7.43 14.78 -5.14
N LEU A 80 6.59 13.90 -5.70
CA LEU A 80 5.14 14.10 -5.70
C LEU A 80 4.58 14.20 -4.28
N THR A 81 5.11 13.37 -3.37
CA THR A 81 4.73 13.39 -1.95
C THR A 81 5.13 14.71 -1.28
N LEU A 82 6.35 15.19 -1.52
CA LEU A 82 6.82 16.49 -1.01
C LEU A 82 5.95 17.65 -1.51
N LEU A 83 5.65 17.69 -2.81
CA LEU A 83 4.76 18.71 -3.39
C LEU A 83 3.37 18.67 -2.78
N THR A 84 2.83 17.47 -2.53
CA THR A 84 1.53 17.30 -1.87
C THR A 84 1.56 17.81 -0.43
N LEU A 85 2.63 17.52 0.32
CA LEU A 85 2.80 17.98 1.70
C LEU A 85 2.97 19.51 1.77
N LYS A 86 3.69 20.10 0.82
CA LYS A 86 3.82 21.56 0.69
C LYS A 86 2.47 22.20 0.37
N LYS A 87 1.69 21.65 -0.56
CA LYS A 87 0.34 22.13 -0.88
C LYS A 87 -0.61 22.04 0.32
N GLN A 88 -0.40 21.08 1.22
CA GLN A 88 -1.15 20.93 2.47
C GLN A 88 -0.64 21.84 3.60
N GLY A 89 0.43 22.62 3.39
CA GLY A 89 1.02 23.49 4.42
C GLY A 89 1.72 22.74 5.55
N ARG A 90 2.07 21.45 5.35
CA ARG A 90 2.74 20.62 6.37
C ARG A 90 4.26 20.78 6.38
N ILE A 91 4.80 21.38 5.33
CA ILE A 91 6.23 21.68 5.11
C ILE A 91 6.30 23.08 4.49
N ALA A 92 7.33 23.86 4.86
CA ALA A 92 7.60 25.21 4.35
C ALA A 92 7.90 25.25 2.84
#